data_AF-A0A3D3UMP9-F1
#
_entry.id   AF-A0A3D3UMP9-F1
#
_cell.length_a   1.000
_cell.length_b   1.000
_cell.length_c   1.000
_cell.angle_alpha   90.00
_cell.angle_beta   90.00
_cell.angle_gamma   90.00
#
_symmetry.space_group_name_H-M   'P 1'
#
loop_
_entity.id
_entity.type
_entity.pdbx_description
1 polymer ?
#
loop_
_entity_poly.entity_id
_entity_poly.type
_entity_poly.pdbx_seq_one_letter_code
_entity_poly.pdbx_strand_id
1 'polypeptide(L)'
;MQLNRRNFVELTAGAGLLSILPGCKSSPGKPKADSHGRQVSLTELEKAAEAPVLELEGLNSPLVIESIELLRKGREYILRVRSKDGAEGVAIPNSRPDYLSPILKKLVIPYFIGKDARDLESHLFEVYRFRSNYKLQGLALWCPVAWVEFALLDMIGRVSGKSIGQLLGGVVRRKVPFYIASGRRDSTPEEEAEYLSGLVAETGAKAVKFRLGGRMSKNADSMPGRSEKLIGLSRKRLGDDIDIHADANSSYDPPKAIEVGRMLEDIGAVYFEEPCPFDHLEDTKKVADALTIPVAGGEQEY
;
A
#
# COMPACT_ATOMS: atom_id res chain seq x y z
N MET A 1 -14.76 -36.90 -27.62
CA MET A 1 -13.73 -36.54 -26.62
C MET A 1 -13.49 -35.04 -26.75
N GLN A 2 -14.15 -34.23 -25.93
CA GLN A 2 -14.03 -32.76 -25.98
C GLN A 2 -13.08 -32.31 -24.86
N LEU A 3 -11.98 -31.69 -25.26
CA LEU A 3 -11.00 -31.08 -24.38
C LEU A 3 -11.48 -29.69 -23.96
N ASN A 4 -11.63 -29.45 -22.66
CA ASN A 4 -11.84 -28.11 -22.10
C ASN A 4 -10.56 -27.68 -21.36
N ARG A 5 -10.24 -26.37 -21.45
CA ARG A 5 -9.05 -25.66 -20.93
C ARG A 5 -8.73 -25.88 -19.45
N ARG A 6 -9.63 -26.49 -18.66
CA ARG A 6 -9.44 -26.72 -17.22
C ARG A 6 -8.52 -27.90 -16.87
N ASN A 7 -8.30 -28.85 -17.77
CA ASN A 7 -7.46 -30.02 -17.48
C ASN A 7 -6.00 -29.89 -17.94
N PHE A 8 -5.60 -28.73 -18.47
CA PHE A 8 -4.24 -28.51 -18.97
C PHE A 8 -3.28 -27.94 -17.91
N VAL A 9 -3.79 -27.45 -16.79
CA VAL A 9 -2.97 -26.80 -15.74
C VAL A 9 -2.56 -27.77 -14.62
N GLU A 10 -3.25 -28.91 -14.46
CA GLU A 10 -2.89 -29.91 -13.43
C GLU A 10 -1.69 -30.80 -13.81
N LEU A 11 -1.24 -30.80 -15.06
CA LEU A 11 -0.27 -31.81 -15.54
C LEU A 11 1.21 -31.38 -15.53
N THR A 12 1.57 -30.18 -15.10
CA THR A 12 2.96 -29.67 -15.16
C THR A 12 3.64 -29.47 -13.80
N ALA A 13 2.99 -29.78 -12.68
CA ALA A 13 3.56 -29.59 -11.34
C ALA A 13 4.36 -30.79 -10.78
N GLY A 14 4.84 -31.70 -11.64
CA GLY A 14 5.54 -32.91 -11.21
C GLY A 14 6.81 -33.20 -11.99
N ALA A 15 7.93 -32.58 -11.61
CA ALA A 15 9.29 -33.16 -11.64
C ALA A 15 10.36 -32.07 -11.45
N GLY A 16 11.11 -32.14 -10.35
CA GLY A 16 12.31 -31.31 -10.13
C GLY A 16 13.04 -31.72 -8.86
N LEU A 17 14.05 -32.56 -9.02
CA LEU A 17 14.82 -33.26 -7.98
C LEU A 17 15.67 -32.36 -7.07
N LEU A 18 15.84 -32.82 -5.83
CA LEU A 18 16.75 -32.33 -4.79
C LEU A 18 18.23 -32.29 -5.22
N SER A 19 18.92 -31.22 -4.83
CA SER A 19 20.38 -31.22 -4.64
C SER A 19 20.71 -30.58 -3.28
N ILE A 20 21.43 -31.34 -2.45
CA ILE A 20 21.84 -30.96 -1.09
C ILE A 20 23.30 -30.50 -1.17
N LEU A 21 23.61 -29.30 -0.66
CA LEU A 21 24.96 -28.87 -0.31
C LEU A 21 24.97 -28.30 1.12
N PRO A 22 25.91 -28.72 1.99
CA PRO A 22 25.95 -28.25 3.37
C PRO A 22 26.89 -27.06 3.54
N GLY A 23 26.48 -26.12 4.40
CA GLY A 23 27.42 -25.38 5.26
C GLY A 23 27.52 -23.87 5.04
N CYS A 24 26.68 -23.11 5.74
CA CYS A 24 27.03 -21.80 6.28
C CYS A 24 26.27 -21.61 7.60
N LYS A 25 27.01 -21.36 8.69
CA LYS A 25 26.46 -21.12 10.03
C LYS A 25 25.80 -19.74 10.05
N SER A 26 24.47 -19.69 10.24
CA SER A 26 23.73 -18.44 10.44
C SER A 26 23.72 -18.02 11.92
N SER A 27 23.93 -16.73 12.16
CA SER A 27 23.82 -16.05 13.46
C SER A 27 22.41 -16.20 14.07
N PRO A 28 22.22 -16.17 15.40
CA PRO A 28 20.92 -16.40 16.01
C PRO A 28 20.03 -15.16 15.95
N GLY A 29 18.80 -15.33 15.46
CA GLY A 29 17.66 -14.53 15.89
C GLY A 29 17.09 -13.49 14.91
N LYS A 30 16.34 -13.93 13.91
CA LYS A 30 15.07 -13.27 13.52
C LYS A 30 14.02 -14.39 13.37
N PRO A 31 12.82 -14.27 13.94
CA PRO A 31 11.81 -15.31 13.79
C PRO A 31 11.48 -15.44 12.30
N LYS A 32 11.77 -16.62 11.73
CA LYS A 32 11.16 -17.01 10.45
C LYS A 32 9.66 -16.94 10.67
N ALA A 33 8.94 -16.15 9.87
CA ALA A 33 7.50 -16.21 9.86
C ALA A 33 7.10 -17.67 9.60
N ASP A 34 6.43 -18.29 10.57
CA ASP A 34 5.90 -19.64 10.43
C ASP A 34 4.93 -19.65 9.24
N SER A 35 5.39 -20.16 8.11
CA SER A 35 4.58 -20.32 6.90
C SER A 35 3.65 -21.52 6.97
N HIS A 36 3.45 -22.11 8.15
CA HIS A 36 2.43 -23.12 8.41
C HIS A 36 1.07 -22.43 8.61
N GLY A 37 0.70 -21.59 7.64
CA GLY A 37 -0.63 -21.00 7.57
C GLY A 37 -1.64 -22.08 7.18
N ARG A 38 -2.68 -22.24 7.98
CA ARG A 38 -3.89 -23.01 7.62
C ARG A 38 -4.26 -22.70 6.17
N GLN A 39 -4.43 -23.74 5.34
CA GLN A 39 -4.89 -23.57 3.98
C GLN A 39 -6.32 -22.98 4.01
N VAL A 40 -6.45 -21.72 3.59
CA VAL A 40 -7.74 -21.00 3.56
C VAL A 40 -8.46 -21.40 2.27
N SER A 41 -9.70 -21.88 2.39
CA SER A 41 -10.51 -22.23 1.22
C SER A 41 -11.06 -20.99 0.52
N LEU A 42 -11.37 -21.09 -0.78
CA LEU A 42 -12.02 -20.01 -1.53
C LEU A 42 -13.34 -19.59 -0.87
N THR A 43 -14.12 -20.55 -0.37
CA THR A 43 -15.37 -20.27 0.34
C THR A 43 -15.16 -19.47 1.63
N GLU A 44 -14.08 -19.73 2.37
CA GLU A 44 -13.74 -18.92 3.55
C GLU A 44 -13.35 -17.49 3.15
N LEU A 45 -12.65 -17.31 2.04
CA LEU A 45 -12.30 -15.99 1.51
C LEU A 45 -13.53 -15.22 1.03
N GLU A 46 -14.43 -15.87 0.30
CA GLU A 46 -15.70 -15.27 -0.15
C GLU A 46 -16.55 -14.83 1.05
N LYS A 47 -16.69 -15.72 2.04
CA LYS A 47 -17.42 -15.39 3.27
C LYS A 47 -16.79 -14.21 4.03
N ALA A 48 -15.46 -14.13 4.07
CA ALA A 48 -14.77 -13.02 4.71
C ALA A 48 -14.93 -11.71 3.92
N ALA A 49 -14.95 -11.77 2.59
CA ALA A 49 -15.14 -10.61 1.72
C ALA A 49 -16.57 -10.05 1.75
N GLU A 50 -17.57 -10.89 2.04
CA GLU A 50 -18.97 -10.49 2.20
C GLU A 50 -19.32 -10.01 3.61
N ALA A 51 -18.45 -10.22 4.59
CA ALA A 51 -18.70 -9.82 5.96
C ALA A 51 -18.62 -8.29 6.10
N PRO A 52 -19.54 -7.65 6.86
CA PRO A 52 -19.42 -6.23 7.18
C PRO A 52 -18.09 -5.93 7.86
N VAL A 53 -17.47 -4.82 7.46
CA VAL A 53 -16.21 -4.35 8.05
C VAL A 53 -16.47 -3.40 9.21
N LEU A 54 -17.55 -2.61 9.15
CA LEU A 54 -17.83 -1.54 10.10
C LEU A 54 -18.69 -2.00 11.29
N GLU A 55 -18.15 -1.79 12.49
CA GLU A 55 -18.79 -2.06 13.78
C GLU A 55 -19.67 -0.89 14.24
N LEU A 56 -20.87 -0.82 13.66
CA LEU A 56 -21.84 0.28 13.86
C LEU A 56 -22.80 0.06 15.04
N GLU A 57 -22.57 -0.93 15.89
CA GLU A 57 -23.38 -1.17 17.09
C GLU A 57 -23.55 0.11 17.93
N GLY A 58 -24.80 0.43 18.24
CA GLY A 58 -25.20 1.64 18.99
C GLY A 58 -25.61 2.82 18.10
N LEU A 59 -25.33 2.81 16.80
CA LEU A 59 -25.72 3.88 15.87
C LEU A 59 -27.11 3.61 15.25
N ASN A 60 -28.14 3.73 16.08
CA ASN A 60 -29.51 3.32 15.73
C ASN A 60 -30.31 4.37 14.93
N SER A 61 -29.92 5.63 15.01
CA SER A 61 -30.58 6.73 14.26
C SER A 61 -29.95 6.92 12.89
N PRO A 62 -30.75 7.24 11.84
CA PRO A 62 -30.22 7.59 10.53
C PRO A 62 -29.22 8.74 10.57
N LEU A 63 -28.10 8.60 9.86
CA LEU A 63 -27.09 9.63 9.72
C LEU A 63 -27.14 10.20 8.29
N VAL A 64 -28.22 10.91 7.98
CA VAL A 64 -28.52 11.36 6.61
C VAL A 64 -27.59 12.49 6.19
N ILE A 65 -26.84 12.28 5.11
CA ILE A 65 -25.87 13.23 4.55
C ILE A 65 -26.63 14.43 3.93
N GLU A 66 -26.39 15.62 4.45
CA GLU A 66 -26.98 16.87 3.96
C GLU A 66 -26.07 17.56 2.94
N SER A 67 -24.77 17.67 3.25
CA SER A 67 -23.82 18.37 2.39
C SER A 67 -22.43 17.72 2.40
N ILE A 68 -21.72 17.92 1.29
CA ILE A 68 -20.32 17.57 1.12
C ILE A 68 -19.62 18.74 0.43
N GLU A 69 -18.58 19.29 1.05
CA GLU A 69 -17.93 20.52 0.63
C GLU A 69 -16.42 20.31 0.55
N LEU A 70 -15.83 20.63 -0.60
CA LEU A 70 -14.38 20.72 -0.75
C LEU A 70 -13.93 22.15 -0.42
N LEU A 71 -13.32 22.30 0.74
CA LEU A 71 -12.75 23.54 1.25
C LEU A 71 -11.27 23.62 0.89
N ARG A 72 -10.75 24.84 0.74
CA ARG A 72 -9.34 25.08 0.41
C ARG A 72 -8.78 26.22 1.27
N LYS A 73 -7.59 26.01 1.84
CA LYS A 73 -6.80 27.05 2.54
C LYS A 73 -5.37 27.03 2.00
N GLY A 74 -5.05 27.99 1.15
CA GLY A 74 -3.74 28.03 0.48
C GLY A 74 -3.56 26.82 -0.46
N ARG A 75 -2.62 25.93 -0.12
CA ARG A 75 -2.35 24.68 -0.85
C ARG A 75 -3.06 23.46 -0.25
N GLU A 76 -3.66 23.62 0.92
CA GLU A 76 -4.32 22.54 1.64
C GLU A 76 -5.79 22.44 1.25
N TYR A 77 -6.28 21.20 1.16
CA TYR A 77 -7.68 20.88 0.93
C TYR A 77 -8.27 20.19 2.17
N ILE A 78 -9.54 20.46 2.47
CA ILE A 78 -10.32 19.73 3.47
C ILE A 78 -11.65 19.37 2.82
N LEU A 79 -12.01 18.09 2.83
CA LEU A 79 -13.36 17.68 2.48
C LEU A 79 -14.18 17.61 3.77
N ARG A 80 -15.28 18.35 3.85
CA ARG A 80 -16.20 18.33 4.98
C ARG A 80 -17.52 17.69 4.56
N VAL A 81 -18.05 16.81 5.41
CA VAL A 81 -19.41 16.28 5.32
C VAL A 81 -20.23 16.80 6.49
N ARG A 82 -21.53 17.02 6.27
CA ARG A 82 -22.49 17.37 7.32
C ARG A 82 -23.75 16.53 7.16
N SER A 83 -24.31 16.07 8.28
CA SER A 83 -25.61 15.41 8.32
C SER A 83 -26.74 16.40 8.58
N LYS A 84 -27.99 15.99 8.29
CA LYS A 84 -29.19 16.81 8.55
C LYS A 84 -29.36 17.23 10.01
N ASP A 85 -28.85 16.42 10.94
CA ASP A 85 -28.94 16.69 12.38
C ASP A 85 -27.70 17.44 12.90
N GLY A 86 -26.84 17.92 12.00
CA GLY A 86 -25.70 18.79 12.32
C GLY A 86 -24.41 18.07 12.69
N ALA A 87 -24.36 16.74 12.68
CA ALA A 87 -23.09 16.03 12.84
C ALA A 87 -22.16 16.30 11.64
N GLU A 88 -20.85 16.33 11.88
CA GLU A 88 -19.84 16.65 10.88
C GLU A 88 -18.70 15.63 10.86
N GLY A 89 -18.05 15.51 9.72
CA GLY A 89 -16.79 14.80 9.57
C GLY A 89 -15.91 15.44 8.51
N VAL A 90 -14.61 15.15 8.57
CA VAL A 90 -13.61 15.72 7.68
C VAL A 90 -12.62 14.70 7.15
N ALA A 91 -12.13 14.94 5.95
CA ALA A 91 -10.96 14.26 5.39
C ALA A 91 -9.96 15.30 4.87
N ILE A 92 -8.69 14.92 4.84
CA ILE A 92 -7.62 15.69 4.21
C ILE A 92 -7.26 14.97 2.90
N PRO A 93 -7.74 15.45 1.75
CA PRO A 93 -7.31 14.95 0.45
C PRO A 93 -5.79 15.10 0.26
N ASN A 94 -5.23 14.29 -0.62
CA ASN A 94 -3.92 14.57 -1.21
C ASN A 94 -3.97 15.84 -2.10
N SER A 95 -2.90 16.17 -2.82
CA SER A 95 -2.86 17.36 -3.69
C SER A 95 -3.69 17.27 -4.98
N ARG A 96 -4.30 16.12 -5.27
CA ARG A 96 -5.02 15.88 -6.53
C ARG A 96 -6.37 16.60 -6.71
N PRO A 97 -7.04 17.21 -5.70
CA PRO A 97 -8.24 18.01 -5.93
C PRO A 97 -8.05 19.15 -6.94
N ASP A 98 -6.82 19.63 -7.14
CA ASP A 98 -6.47 20.62 -8.17
C ASP A 98 -6.99 20.22 -9.57
N TYR A 99 -7.03 18.92 -9.87
CA TYR A 99 -7.49 18.42 -11.17
C TYR A 99 -8.60 17.36 -11.07
N LEU A 100 -8.84 16.74 -9.91
CA LEU A 100 -9.90 15.74 -9.73
C LEU A 100 -11.18 16.31 -9.08
N SER A 101 -11.19 17.56 -8.62
CA SER A 101 -12.41 18.15 -8.03
C SER A 101 -13.63 18.19 -8.96
N PRO A 102 -13.51 18.29 -10.31
CA PRO A 102 -14.68 18.16 -11.18
C PRO A 102 -15.33 16.78 -11.10
N ILE A 103 -14.55 15.69 -10.98
CA ILE A 103 -15.06 14.33 -10.83
C ILE A 103 -15.78 14.20 -9.49
N LEU A 104 -15.13 14.64 -8.40
CA LEU A 104 -15.73 14.68 -7.06
C LEU A 104 -17.10 15.37 -7.08
N LYS A 105 -17.16 16.60 -7.60
CA LYS A 105 -18.38 17.44 -7.57
C LYS A 105 -19.49 16.95 -8.49
N LYS A 106 -19.16 16.36 -9.64
CA LYS A 106 -20.15 15.99 -10.67
C LYS A 106 -20.62 14.54 -10.58
N LEU A 107 -19.77 13.65 -10.06
CA LEU A 107 -19.95 12.21 -10.17
C LEU A 107 -19.94 11.46 -8.84
N VAL A 108 -19.27 11.98 -7.81
CA VAL A 108 -19.20 11.32 -6.50
C VAL A 108 -20.17 11.96 -5.51
N ILE A 109 -20.02 13.26 -5.21
CA ILE A 109 -20.86 13.98 -4.24
C ILE A 109 -22.36 13.80 -4.51
N PRO A 110 -22.88 13.97 -5.76
CA PRO A 110 -24.31 13.88 -6.01
C PRO A 110 -24.94 12.53 -5.67
N TYR A 111 -24.15 11.44 -5.60
CA TYR A 111 -24.66 10.13 -5.20
C TYR A 111 -24.98 10.08 -3.69
N PHE A 112 -24.13 10.69 -2.86
CA PHE A 112 -24.19 10.59 -1.40
C PHE A 112 -25.21 11.52 -0.75
N ILE A 113 -25.59 12.62 -1.40
CA ILE A 113 -26.55 13.57 -0.82
C ILE A 113 -27.90 12.88 -0.55
N GLY A 114 -28.39 13.00 0.69
CA GLY A 114 -29.64 12.40 1.15
C GLY A 114 -29.55 10.91 1.49
N LYS A 115 -28.37 10.28 1.39
CA LYS A 115 -28.13 8.89 1.80
C LYS A 115 -27.78 8.80 3.28
N ASP A 116 -28.01 7.63 3.86
CA ASP A 116 -27.67 7.34 5.25
C ASP A 116 -26.21 6.85 5.33
N ALA A 117 -25.35 7.59 6.02
CA ALA A 117 -23.92 7.25 6.11
C ALA A 117 -23.65 5.89 6.77
N ARG A 118 -24.63 5.32 7.50
CA ARG A 118 -24.50 3.97 8.09
C ARG A 118 -24.40 2.86 7.05
N ASP A 119 -24.91 3.08 5.84
CA ASP A 119 -24.86 2.11 4.73
C ASP A 119 -23.59 2.29 3.87
N LEU A 120 -22.52 2.86 4.43
CA LEU A 120 -21.30 3.25 3.71
C LEU A 120 -20.74 2.15 2.81
N GLU A 121 -20.62 0.91 3.32
CA GLU A 121 -20.06 -0.21 2.56
C GLU A 121 -20.87 -0.49 1.28
N SER A 122 -22.20 -0.44 1.37
CA SER A 122 -23.08 -0.56 0.20
C SER A 122 -22.94 0.65 -0.73
N HIS A 123 -22.82 1.86 -0.17
CA HIS A 123 -22.65 3.08 -0.94
C HIS A 123 -21.38 3.09 -1.80
N LEU A 124 -20.28 2.46 -1.36
CA LEU A 124 -19.06 2.34 -2.15
C LEU A 124 -19.28 1.52 -3.44
N PHE A 125 -20.05 0.42 -3.35
CA PHE A 125 -20.41 -0.36 -4.53
C PHE A 125 -21.38 0.38 -5.46
N GLU A 126 -22.32 1.10 -4.89
CA GLU A 126 -23.33 1.83 -5.65
C GLU A 126 -22.78 3.09 -6.34
N VAL A 127 -21.90 3.86 -5.69
CA VAL A 127 -21.28 5.04 -6.30
C VAL A 127 -20.39 4.66 -7.49
N TYR A 128 -19.80 3.48 -7.47
CA TYR A 128 -19.05 2.92 -8.60
C TYR A 128 -19.96 2.68 -9.82
N ARG A 129 -21.23 2.32 -9.62
CA ARG A 129 -22.21 2.11 -10.70
C ARG A 129 -22.93 3.39 -11.10
N PHE A 130 -23.06 4.33 -10.17
CA PHE A 130 -23.74 5.61 -10.39
C PHE A 130 -23.19 6.32 -11.62
N ARG A 131 -24.08 6.68 -12.55
CA ARG A 131 -23.74 7.36 -13.82
C ARG A 131 -22.60 6.71 -14.60
N SER A 132 -22.46 5.39 -14.51
CA SER A 132 -21.38 4.63 -15.15
C SER A 132 -19.97 5.03 -14.71
N ASN A 133 -19.79 5.42 -13.43
CA ASN A 133 -18.49 5.75 -12.87
C ASN A 133 -17.44 4.65 -13.08
N TYR A 134 -17.84 3.37 -13.13
CA TYR A 134 -16.99 2.23 -13.46
C TYR A 134 -16.21 2.35 -14.78
N LYS A 135 -16.56 3.31 -15.65
CA LYS A 135 -15.81 3.59 -16.89
C LYS A 135 -14.64 4.57 -16.71
N LEU A 136 -14.53 5.26 -15.57
CA LEU A 136 -13.42 6.17 -15.27
C LEU A 136 -12.17 5.41 -14.82
N GLN A 137 -12.33 4.43 -13.91
CA GLN A 137 -11.26 3.64 -13.30
C GLN A 137 -10.15 4.49 -12.64
N GLY A 138 -9.21 3.82 -11.97
CA GLY A 138 -7.97 4.42 -11.47
C GLY A 138 -8.14 5.55 -10.45
N LEU A 139 -7.04 6.27 -10.23
CA LEU A 139 -6.99 7.39 -9.30
C LEU A 139 -8.02 8.50 -9.61
N ALA A 140 -8.48 8.59 -10.86
CA ALA A 140 -9.47 9.58 -11.28
C ALA A 140 -10.80 9.41 -10.54
N LEU A 141 -11.23 8.16 -10.33
CA LEU A 141 -12.44 7.84 -9.57
C LEU A 141 -12.14 7.61 -8.09
N TRP A 142 -11.14 6.77 -7.79
CA TRP A 142 -10.96 6.24 -6.45
C TRP A 142 -10.41 7.26 -5.45
N CYS A 143 -9.65 8.27 -5.88
CA CYS A 143 -9.27 9.38 -4.99
C CYS A 143 -10.52 10.17 -4.51
N PRO A 144 -11.39 10.70 -5.39
CA PRO A 144 -12.65 11.33 -4.97
C PRO A 144 -13.54 10.48 -4.07
N VAL A 145 -13.66 9.18 -4.35
CA VAL A 145 -14.46 8.25 -3.51
C VAL A 145 -13.84 8.13 -2.12
N ALA A 146 -12.53 7.86 -2.03
CA ALA A 146 -11.82 7.73 -0.77
C ALA A 146 -11.90 9.02 0.09
N TRP A 147 -11.88 10.21 -0.52
CA TRP A 147 -12.03 11.45 0.25
C TRP A 147 -13.39 11.55 0.92
N VAL A 148 -14.47 11.18 0.22
CA VAL A 148 -15.83 11.15 0.78
C VAL A 148 -15.93 10.08 1.85
N GLU A 149 -15.44 8.88 1.56
CA GLU A 149 -15.41 7.75 2.50
C GLU A 149 -14.73 8.13 3.82
N PHE A 150 -13.53 8.71 3.77
CA PHE A 150 -12.80 9.11 4.97
C PHE A 150 -13.55 10.18 5.79
N ALA A 151 -14.20 11.13 5.13
CA ALA A 151 -14.98 12.16 5.82
C ALA A 151 -16.25 11.57 6.46
N LEU A 152 -16.89 10.60 5.81
CA LEU A 152 -18.03 9.87 6.37
C LEU A 152 -17.61 9.00 7.57
N LEU A 153 -16.48 8.30 7.47
CA LEU A 153 -15.91 7.53 8.58
C LEU A 153 -15.56 8.41 9.79
N ASP A 154 -14.98 9.60 9.57
CA ASP A 154 -14.73 10.57 10.64
C ASP A 154 -16.05 11.04 11.28
N MET A 155 -17.10 11.31 10.49
CA MET A 155 -18.42 11.67 11.01
C MET A 155 -19.02 10.53 11.85
N ILE A 156 -18.99 9.29 11.36
CA ILE A 156 -19.49 8.10 12.06
C ILE A 156 -18.74 7.91 13.38
N GLY A 157 -17.40 8.03 13.36
CA GLY A 157 -16.57 7.91 14.56
C GLY A 157 -16.91 8.97 15.62
N ARG A 158 -17.12 10.22 15.20
CA ARG A 158 -17.52 11.31 16.10
C ARG A 158 -18.89 11.08 16.72
N VAL A 159 -19.89 10.70 15.92
CA VAL A 159 -21.25 10.45 16.41
C VAL A 159 -21.30 9.26 17.36
N SER A 160 -20.55 8.20 17.05
CA SER A 160 -20.49 6.99 17.88
C SER A 160 -19.54 7.08 19.08
N GLY A 161 -18.71 8.13 19.17
CA GLY A 161 -17.67 8.25 20.19
C GLY A 161 -16.58 7.17 20.05
N LYS A 162 -16.43 6.56 18.87
CA LYS A 162 -15.47 5.50 18.57
C LYS A 162 -14.34 6.02 17.71
N SER A 163 -13.12 5.53 17.95
CA SER A 163 -12.01 5.67 17.01
C SER A 163 -12.23 4.81 15.77
N ILE A 164 -11.59 5.15 14.65
CA ILE A 164 -11.65 4.34 13.42
C ILE A 164 -11.19 2.89 13.68
N GLY A 165 -10.17 2.68 14.50
CA GLY A 165 -9.75 1.33 14.87
C GLY A 165 -10.82 0.53 15.62
N GLN A 166 -11.70 1.19 16.41
CA GLN A 166 -12.85 0.53 17.02
C GLN A 166 -13.97 0.24 16.02
N LEU A 167 -14.13 1.09 14.99
CA LEU A 167 -15.08 0.84 13.91
C LEU A 167 -14.62 -0.30 13.00
N LEU A 168 -13.32 -0.52 12.83
CA LEU A 168 -12.75 -1.56 11.95
C LEU A 168 -12.45 -2.88 12.69
N GLY A 169 -13.37 -3.33 13.55
CA GLY A 169 -13.23 -4.62 14.27
C GLY A 169 -12.39 -4.58 15.56
N GLY A 170 -12.08 -3.39 16.07
CA GLY A 170 -11.41 -3.22 17.37
C GLY A 170 -9.90 -2.93 17.29
N VAL A 171 -9.38 -2.29 18.35
CA VAL A 171 -7.97 -1.91 18.43
C VAL A 171 -7.11 -3.08 18.90
N VAL A 172 -6.41 -3.73 17.97
CA VAL A 172 -5.55 -4.88 18.26
C VAL A 172 -4.14 -4.51 18.75
N ARG A 173 -3.69 -3.27 18.50
CA ARG A 173 -2.39 -2.75 18.98
C ARG A 173 -2.45 -1.24 19.16
N ARG A 174 -1.75 -0.73 20.18
CA ARG A 174 -1.69 0.72 20.50
C ARG A 174 -0.36 1.38 20.13
N LYS A 175 0.62 0.59 19.71
CA LYS A 175 1.93 1.05 19.23
C LYS A 175 2.23 0.33 17.92
N VAL A 176 2.67 1.08 16.91
CA VAL A 176 2.99 0.56 15.57
C VAL A 176 4.41 1.01 15.24
N PRO A 177 5.32 0.10 14.84
CA PRO A 177 6.62 0.50 14.30
C PRO A 177 6.45 1.33 13.03
N PHE A 178 7.33 2.30 12.83
CA PHE A 178 7.38 3.08 11.60
C PHE A 178 8.80 3.06 11.03
N TYR A 179 8.91 3.33 9.74
CA TYR A 179 10.16 3.58 9.07
C TYR A 179 10.17 4.99 8.50
N ILE A 180 11.36 5.54 8.26
CA ILE A 180 11.51 6.83 7.58
C ILE A 180 11.91 6.61 6.14
N ALA A 181 11.13 7.17 5.23
CA ALA A 181 11.39 7.05 3.80
C ALA A 181 12.07 8.31 3.25
N SER A 182 13.26 8.14 2.67
CA SER A 182 13.81 9.17 1.79
C SER A 182 13.18 9.05 0.40
N GLY A 183 12.84 10.21 -0.18
CA GLY A 183 12.36 10.32 -1.56
C GLY A 183 13.48 10.66 -2.57
N ARG A 184 14.71 10.85 -2.10
CA ARG A 184 15.80 11.46 -2.88
C ARG A 184 16.41 10.48 -3.89
N ARG A 185 16.72 11.02 -5.07
CA ARG A 185 17.45 10.35 -6.17
C ARG A 185 18.54 11.24 -6.78
N ASP A 186 18.56 12.50 -6.36
CA ASP A 186 19.42 13.61 -6.75
C ASP A 186 20.64 13.78 -5.82
N SER A 187 20.95 12.73 -5.04
CA SER A 187 22.05 12.65 -4.08
C SER A 187 23.05 11.57 -4.48
N THR A 188 24.33 11.80 -4.21
CA THR A 188 25.33 10.72 -4.26
C THR A 188 25.02 9.65 -3.20
N PRO A 189 25.52 8.40 -3.35
CA PRO A 189 25.36 7.37 -2.33
C PRO A 189 25.81 7.79 -0.93
N GLU A 190 26.92 8.53 -0.83
CA GLU A 190 27.49 9.01 0.42
C GLU A 190 26.59 10.07 1.10
N GLU A 191 26.10 11.04 0.32
CA GLU A 191 25.16 12.06 0.81
C GLU A 191 23.85 11.45 1.28
N GLU A 192 23.36 10.42 0.59
CA GLU A 192 22.13 9.73 0.96
C GLU A 192 22.29 8.92 2.25
N ALA A 193 23.38 8.16 2.39
CA ALA A 193 23.66 7.39 3.59
C ALA A 193 23.85 8.29 4.82
N GLU A 194 24.54 9.44 4.65
CA GLU A 194 24.67 10.44 5.71
C GLU A 194 23.31 11.04 6.09
N TYR A 195 22.49 11.39 5.11
CA TYR A 195 21.16 11.93 5.33
C TYR A 195 20.26 10.97 6.11
N LEU A 196 20.23 9.69 5.71
CA LEU A 196 19.48 8.65 6.42
C LEU A 196 19.98 8.45 7.85
N SER A 197 21.29 8.48 8.06
CA SER A 197 21.91 8.41 9.39
C SER A 197 21.48 9.59 10.26
N GLY A 198 21.41 10.80 9.70
CA GLY A 198 20.93 11.99 10.38
C GLY A 198 19.46 11.88 10.79
N LEU A 199 18.60 11.40 9.88
CA LEU A 199 17.18 11.16 10.16
C LEU A 199 16.98 10.13 11.28
N VAL A 200 17.75 9.04 11.29
CA VAL A 200 17.72 8.05 12.36
C VAL A 200 18.13 8.67 13.69
N ALA A 201 19.19 9.48 13.73
CA ALA A 201 19.64 10.16 14.94
C ALA A 201 18.62 11.18 15.47
N GLU A 202 17.98 11.94 14.58
CA GLU A 202 16.98 12.95 14.94
C GLU A 202 15.70 12.32 15.51
N THR A 203 15.24 11.23 14.90
CA THR A 203 13.90 10.66 15.16
C THR A 203 13.90 9.45 16.08
N GLY A 204 15.05 8.80 16.25
CA GLY A 204 15.17 7.50 16.93
C GLY A 204 14.55 6.33 16.16
N ALA A 205 14.23 6.51 14.87
CA ALA A 205 13.65 5.47 14.03
C ALA A 205 14.55 4.22 13.97
N LYS A 206 13.93 3.04 13.93
CA LYS A 206 14.63 1.75 13.82
C LYS A 206 14.62 1.16 12.41
N ALA A 207 14.03 1.88 11.47
CA ALA A 207 13.89 1.45 10.10
C ALA A 207 13.94 2.64 9.13
N VAL A 208 14.54 2.42 7.97
CA VAL A 208 14.59 3.39 6.87
C VAL A 208 14.17 2.77 5.55
N LYS A 209 13.75 3.59 4.59
CA LYS A 209 13.55 3.23 3.18
C LYS A 209 14.27 4.22 2.27
N PHE A 210 15.05 3.73 1.31
CA PHE A 210 15.70 4.58 0.29
C PHE A 210 15.31 4.19 -1.13
N ARG A 211 15.66 5.08 -2.07
CA ARG A 211 15.32 4.93 -3.49
C ARG A 211 16.47 4.33 -4.28
N LEU A 212 16.16 3.29 -5.03
CA LEU A 212 17.02 2.67 -6.03
C LEU A 212 16.52 3.02 -7.44
N GLY A 213 17.44 2.88 -8.39
CA GLY A 213 17.22 3.11 -9.81
C GLY A 213 16.79 4.54 -10.13
N GLY A 214 16.64 4.79 -11.43
CA GLY A 214 15.84 5.89 -11.93
C GLY A 214 14.37 5.50 -11.90
N ARG A 215 13.50 6.37 -11.39
CA ARG A 215 12.05 6.14 -11.36
C ARG A 215 11.55 5.84 -12.78
N MET A 216 10.84 4.72 -12.98
CA MET A 216 10.31 4.32 -14.29
C MET A 216 11.36 4.34 -15.43
N SER A 217 12.64 4.09 -15.13
CA SER A 217 13.75 4.44 -16.04
C SER A 217 14.35 3.27 -16.83
N LYS A 218 13.65 2.13 -16.94
CA LYS A 218 14.04 1.00 -17.80
C LYS A 218 15.50 0.57 -17.56
N ASN A 219 15.79 0.13 -16.34
CA ASN A 219 17.09 -0.26 -15.80
C ASN A 219 18.11 0.87 -15.59
N ALA A 220 17.87 2.08 -16.09
CA ALA A 220 18.78 3.19 -15.83
C ALA A 220 18.69 3.62 -14.37
N ASP A 221 19.84 3.88 -13.77
CA ASP A 221 19.95 4.44 -12.43
C ASP A 221 19.80 5.97 -12.46
N SER A 222 19.46 6.59 -11.33
CA SER A 222 19.36 8.06 -11.28
C SER A 222 20.72 8.75 -11.45
N MET A 223 21.79 8.07 -11.04
CA MET A 223 23.18 8.38 -11.39
C MET A 223 23.90 7.05 -11.66
N PRO A 224 24.79 6.96 -12.67
CA PRO A 224 25.43 5.69 -13.01
C PRO A 224 26.11 5.01 -11.80
N GLY A 225 25.68 3.78 -11.49
CA GLY A 225 26.21 2.97 -10.39
C GLY A 225 25.83 3.44 -8.98
N ARG A 226 24.83 4.31 -8.83
CA ARG A 226 24.39 4.84 -7.53
C ARG A 226 23.81 3.75 -6.65
N SER A 227 22.91 2.94 -7.19
CA SER A 227 22.13 1.91 -6.49
C SER A 227 23.04 0.88 -5.82
N GLU A 228 23.97 0.32 -6.59
CA GLU A 228 24.92 -0.71 -6.14
C GLU A 228 25.79 -0.19 -4.99
N LYS A 229 26.31 1.05 -5.11
CA LYS A 229 27.10 1.69 -4.05
C LYS A 229 26.26 2.02 -2.82
N LEU A 230 25.04 2.53 -3.02
CA LEU A 230 24.17 2.97 -1.93
C LEU A 230 23.76 1.79 -1.04
N ILE A 231 23.47 0.62 -1.61
CA ILE A 231 23.08 -0.57 -0.84
C ILE A 231 24.16 -0.93 0.19
N GLY A 232 25.40 -1.13 -0.27
CA GLY A 232 26.51 -1.49 0.63
C GLY A 232 26.86 -0.37 1.63
N LEU A 233 26.88 0.89 1.17
CA LEU A 233 27.18 2.03 2.04
C LEU A 233 26.12 2.24 3.13
N SER A 234 24.84 2.04 2.81
CA SER A 234 23.75 2.23 3.77
C SER A 234 23.89 1.27 4.95
N ARG A 235 24.14 -0.02 4.72
CA ARG A 235 24.38 -0.97 5.81
C ARG A 235 25.60 -0.60 6.63
N LYS A 236 26.72 -0.27 5.98
CA LYS A 236 27.95 0.14 6.66
C LYS A 236 27.75 1.38 7.53
N ARG A 237 26.96 2.35 7.07
CA ARG A 237 26.74 3.62 7.76
C ARG A 237 25.70 3.50 8.89
N LEU A 238 24.61 2.79 8.65
CA LEU A 238 23.48 2.69 9.58
C LEU A 238 23.71 1.63 10.67
N GLY A 239 24.64 0.71 10.46
CA GLY A 239 24.90 -0.41 11.37
C GLY A 239 23.88 -1.54 11.24
N ASP A 240 24.05 -2.60 12.03
CA ASP A 240 23.26 -3.83 11.88
C ASP A 240 21.87 -3.75 12.55
N ASP A 241 21.69 -2.80 13.47
CA ASP A 241 20.45 -2.65 14.26
C ASP A 241 19.33 -1.89 13.53
N ILE A 242 19.61 -1.30 12.37
CA ILE A 242 18.63 -0.55 11.57
C ILE A 242 18.07 -1.45 10.47
N ASP A 243 16.76 -1.57 10.41
CA ASP A 243 16.07 -2.27 9.32
C ASP A 243 16.09 -1.40 8.05
N ILE A 244 16.54 -1.98 6.94
CA ILE A 244 16.71 -1.29 5.67
C ILE A 244 15.67 -1.81 4.68
N HIS A 245 14.95 -0.89 4.05
CA HIS A 245 14.04 -1.14 2.95
C HIS A 245 14.52 -0.41 1.72
N ALA A 246 14.20 -0.94 0.54
CA ALA A 246 14.53 -0.30 -0.72
C ALA A 246 13.34 -0.28 -1.66
N ASP A 247 13.26 0.76 -2.47
CA ASP A 247 12.14 0.98 -3.38
C ASP A 247 12.67 1.45 -4.74
N ALA A 248 12.38 0.68 -5.79
CA ALA A 248 12.84 0.96 -7.15
C ALA A 248 11.87 1.84 -7.95
N ASN A 249 10.61 1.99 -7.51
CA ASN A 249 9.54 2.64 -8.26
C ASN A 249 9.57 2.27 -9.75
N SER A 250 9.37 0.97 -10.04
CA SER A 250 9.19 0.45 -11.40
C SER A 250 10.41 0.65 -12.31
N SER A 251 11.61 0.62 -11.74
CA SER A 251 12.83 0.91 -12.50
C SER A 251 13.26 -0.26 -13.40
N TYR A 252 13.16 -1.49 -12.92
CA TYR A 252 13.92 -2.61 -13.45
C TYR A 252 13.07 -3.62 -14.25
N ASP A 253 13.70 -4.31 -15.20
CA ASP A 253 13.19 -5.60 -15.68
C ASP A 253 13.52 -6.73 -14.69
N PRO A 254 12.93 -7.93 -14.83
CA PRO A 254 13.17 -9.02 -13.88
C PRO A 254 14.65 -9.40 -13.71
N PRO A 255 15.48 -9.53 -14.78
CA PRO A 255 16.90 -9.82 -14.61
C PRO A 255 17.64 -8.80 -13.75
N LYS A 256 17.49 -7.49 -14.02
CA LYS A 256 18.18 -6.45 -13.23
C LYS A 256 17.60 -6.34 -11.83
N ALA A 257 16.28 -6.51 -11.67
CA ALA A 257 15.63 -6.54 -10.37
C ALA A 257 16.17 -7.69 -9.49
N ILE A 258 16.35 -8.89 -10.05
CA ILE A 258 16.90 -10.04 -9.32
C ILE A 258 18.35 -9.74 -8.91
N GLU A 259 19.15 -9.17 -9.80
CA GLU A 259 20.53 -8.76 -9.50
C GLU A 259 20.60 -7.80 -8.30
N VAL A 260 19.81 -6.73 -8.33
CA VAL A 260 19.71 -5.74 -7.25
C VAL A 260 19.14 -6.36 -5.98
N GLY A 261 18.15 -7.24 -6.11
CA GLY A 261 17.54 -7.97 -5.01
C GLY A 261 18.53 -8.85 -4.25
N ARG A 262 19.46 -9.52 -4.95
CA ARG A 262 20.56 -10.26 -4.29
C ARG A 262 21.47 -9.36 -3.47
N MET A 263 21.79 -8.16 -3.97
CA MET A 263 22.57 -7.19 -3.19
C MET A 263 21.83 -6.73 -1.93
N LEU A 264 20.51 -6.61 -1.99
CA LEU A 264 19.68 -6.30 -0.83
C LEU A 264 19.64 -7.45 0.19
N GLU A 265 19.63 -8.70 -0.27
CA GLU A 265 19.76 -9.88 0.59
C GLU A 265 21.11 -9.91 1.33
N ASP A 266 22.20 -9.58 0.63
CA ASP A 266 23.56 -9.56 1.21
C ASP A 266 23.69 -8.60 2.39
N ILE A 267 22.91 -7.51 2.40
CA ILE A 267 22.87 -6.55 3.51
C ILE A 267 21.74 -6.81 4.53
N GLY A 268 21.00 -7.91 4.38
CA GLY A 268 19.87 -8.25 5.23
C GLY A 268 18.75 -7.19 5.19
N ALA A 269 18.46 -6.63 4.03
CA ALA A 269 17.32 -5.73 3.85
C ALA A 269 15.99 -6.48 4.09
N VAL A 270 14.97 -5.74 4.53
CA VAL A 270 13.69 -6.30 5.01
C VAL A 270 12.71 -6.56 3.87
N TYR A 271 12.59 -5.65 2.91
CA TYR A 271 11.83 -5.88 1.69
C TYR A 271 12.38 -5.06 0.52
N PHE A 272 12.06 -5.51 -0.69
CA PHE A 272 12.31 -4.81 -1.95
C PHE A 272 10.99 -4.38 -2.60
N GLU A 273 10.74 -3.08 -2.67
CA GLU A 273 9.47 -2.50 -3.12
C GLU A 273 9.50 -2.09 -4.60
N GLU A 274 8.43 -2.45 -5.30
CA GLU A 274 8.13 -2.10 -6.69
C GLU A 274 9.35 -2.25 -7.64
N PRO A 275 9.95 -3.46 -7.71
CA PRO A 275 11.16 -3.69 -8.50
C PRO A 275 10.95 -3.44 -9.99
N CYS A 276 9.82 -3.92 -10.51
CA CYS A 276 9.43 -3.90 -11.91
C CYS A 276 8.26 -2.94 -12.16
N PRO A 277 7.98 -2.57 -13.42
CA PRO A 277 6.76 -1.84 -13.78
C PRO A 277 5.54 -2.38 -13.03
N PHE A 278 4.87 -1.51 -12.26
CA PHE A 278 3.84 -1.92 -11.30
C PHE A 278 2.69 -2.69 -11.95
N ASP A 279 2.37 -2.37 -13.21
CA ASP A 279 1.33 -2.99 -14.01
C ASP A 279 1.75 -4.33 -14.66
N HIS A 280 3.01 -4.74 -14.48
CA HIS A 280 3.55 -6.02 -14.95
C HIS A 280 3.64 -7.02 -13.78
N LEU A 281 2.49 -7.55 -13.35
CA LEU A 281 2.39 -8.45 -12.20
C LEU A 281 3.24 -9.73 -12.38
N GLU A 282 3.30 -10.28 -13.58
CA GLU A 282 4.10 -11.47 -13.90
C GLU A 282 5.60 -11.22 -13.80
N ASP A 283 6.05 -9.99 -14.09
CA ASP A 283 7.46 -9.61 -13.97
C ASP A 283 7.84 -9.48 -12.50
N THR A 284 7.01 -8.81 -11.70
CA THR A 284 7.18 -8.73 -10.24
C THR A 284 7.14 -10.13 -9.60
N LYS A 285 6.27 -11.03 -10.09
CA LYS A 285 6.22 -12.42 -9.64
C LYS A 285 7.52 -13.17 -9.91
N LYS A 286 8.14 -13.03 -11.09
CA LYS A 286 9.43 -13.67 -11.38
C LYS A 286 10.51 -13.25 -10.38
N VAL A 287 10.52 -11.98 -9.99
CA VAL A 287 11.45 -11.45 -8.99
C VAL A 287 11.15 -12.05 -7.61
N ALA A 288 9.89 -12.04 -7.19
CA ALA A 288 9.46 -12.60 -5.90
C ALA A 288 9.74 -14.11 -5.79
N ASP A 289 9.55 -14.88 -6.87
CA ASP A 289 9.82 -16.32 -6.91
C ASP A 289 11.33 -16.62 -6.87
N ALA A 290 12.17 -15.71 -7.41
CA ALA A 290 13.62 -15.90 -7.46
C ALA A 290 14.32 -15.48 -6.17
N LEU A 291 13.80 -14.49 -5.45
CA LEU A 291 14.41 -13.91 -4.26
C LEU A 291 13.86 -14.54 -2.97
N THR A 292 14.66 -14.47 -1.91
CA THR A 292 14.29 -14.76 -0.52
C THR A 292 13.89 -13.50 0.24
N ILE A 293 14.39 -12.32 -0.16
CA ILE A 293 13.88 -11.04 0.35
C ILE A 293 12.41 -10.84 -0.11
N PRO A 294 11.49 -10.48 0.81
CA PRO A 294 10.12 -10.14 0.44
C PRO A 294 10.05 -9.04 -0.62
N VAL A 295 9.17 -9.22 -1.61
CA VAL A 295 8.87 -8.21 -2.63
C VAL A 295 7.55 -7.53 -2.26
N ALA A 296 7.55 -6.20 -2.23
CA ALA A 296 6.38 -5.37 -1.92
C ALA A 296 5.94 -4.55 -3.15
N GLY A 297 4.69 -4.09 -3.18
CA GLY A 297 4.16 -3.24 -4.25
C GLY A 297 2.70 -2.83 -3.98
N GLY A 298 2.08 -2.17 -4.96
CA GLY A 298 0.65 -1.84 -4.94
C GLY A 298 0.31 -0.38 -4.64
N GLU A 299 1.29 0.52 -4.51
CA GLU A 299 1.02 1.94 -4.19
C GLU A 299 0.25 2.68 -5.31
N GLN A 300 0.26 2.15 -6.54
CA GLN A 300 -0.52 2.66 -7.67
C GLN A 300 -1.81 1.86 -7.94
N GLU A 301 -2.04 0.77 -7.20
CA GLU A 301 -3.29 0.02 -7.29
C GLU A 301 -4.42 0.73 -6.54
N TYR A 302 -5.65 0.43 -6.94
CA TYR A 302 -6.84 1.19 -6.57
C TYR A 302 -8.08 0.32 -6.41
#